data_AF-A0A7V0X193-F1
#
_entry.id   AF-A0A7V0X193-F1
#
_cell.length_a   1.000
_cell.length_b   1.000
_cell.length_c   1.000
_cell.angle_alpha   90.00
_cell.angle_beta   90.00
_cell.angle_gamma   90.00
#
_symmetry.space_group_name_H-M   'P 1'
#
loop_
_entity.id
_entity.type
_entity.pdbx_description
1 polymer ?
#
loop_
_entity_poly.entity_id
_entity_poly.type
_entity_poly.pdbx_seq_one_letter_code
_entity_poly.pdbx_strand_id
1 'polypeptide(L)'
;MSGKAAARKKVSDMKRLWGMSIDLDKCTGCGACQIACNQENNMPVYADDSDIPKRVSFLDLMKVTNENDKDAKYGEVRVAFVPKMCMQCSGNDPDNPH
;
A
#
# COMPACT_ATOMS: atom_id res chain seq x y z
N MET A 1 -35.09 -23.95 -24.06
CA MET A 1 -34.23 -22.88 -23.49
C MET A 1 -34.79 -22.52 -22.12
N SER A 2 -34.36 -23.21 -21.06
CA SER A 2 -34.79 -22.88 -19.69
C SER A 2 -33.56 -22.45 -18.89
N GLY A 3 -33.21 -21.17 -19.00
CA GLY A 3 -32.18 -20.56 -18.16
C GLY A 3 -32.71 -20.40 -16.75
N LYS A 4 -32.19 -21.18 -15.79
CA LYS A 4 -32.41 -20.92 -14.37
C LYS A 4 -31.69 -19.61 -14.02
N ALA A 5 -32.45 -18.58 -13.66
CA ALA A 5 -31.89 -17.39 -13.05
C ALA A 5 -31.20 -17.78 -11.73
N ALA A 6 -29.89 -17.52 -11.61
CA ALA A 6 -29.18 -17.71 -10.36
C ALA A 6 -29.77 -16.76 -9.30
N ALA A 7 -30.23 -17.32 -8.19
CA ALA A 7 -30.74 -16.54 -7.07
C ALA A 7 -29.62 -15.59 -6.57
N ARG A 8 -29.91 -14.29 -6.54
CA ARG A 8 -28.98 -13.27 -6.06
C ARG A 8 -28.72 -13.51 -4.57
N LYS A 9 -27.51 -13.95 -4.21
CA LYS A 9 -27.10 -14.21 -2.82
C LYS A 9 -27.25 -12.93 -1.98
N LYS A 10 -27.81 -13.04 -0.77
CA LYS A 10 -27.90 -11.89 0.14
C LYS A 10 -26.49 -11.40 0.48
N VAL A 11 -26.33 -10.09 0.61
CA VAL A 11 -25.04 -9.45 0.94
C VAL A 11 -24.47 -9.96 2.27
N SER A 12 -25.34 -10.41 3.19
CA SER A 12 -24.96 -11.08 4.44
C SER A 12 -24.21 -12.40 4.24
N ASP A 13 -24.40 -13.07 3.10
CA ASP A 13 -23.96 -14.45 2.84
C ASP A 13 -22.74 -14.51 1.89
N MET A 14 -22.17 -13.33 1.59
CA MET A 14 -20.95 -13.18 0.79
C MET A 14 -19.76 -12.89 1.70
N LYS A 15 -18.65 -13.58 1.45
CA LYS A 15 -17.35 -13.28 2.08
C LYS A 15 -16.99 -11.84 1.73
N ARG A 16 -16.74 -11.00 2.74
CA ARG A 16 -16.34 -9.61 2.53
C ARG A 16 -14.92 -9.59 1.94
N LEU A 17 -14.75 -8.90 0.83
CA LEU A 17 -13.45 -8.61 0.23
C LEU A 17 -13.07 -7.18 0.61
N TRP A 18 -11.86 -7.02 1.12
CA TRP A 18 -11.32 -5.72 1.51
C TRP A 18 -10.27 -5.30 0.51
N GLY A 19 -10.32 -4.03 0.12
CA GLY A 19 -9.34 -3.40 -0.75
C GLY A 19 -9.01 -2.01 -0.25
N MET A 20 -7.82 -1.53 -0.59
CA MET A 20 -7.35 -0.19 -0.28
C MET A 20 -6.98 0.50 -1.59
N SER A 21 -7.45 1.74 -1.76
CA SER A 21 -7.08 2.61 -2.88
C SER A 21 -6.47 3.88 -2.31
N ILE A 22 -5.28 4.23 -2.80
CA ILE A 22 -4.52 5.41 -2.38
C ILE A 22 -4.36 6.30 -3.60
N ASP A 23 -4.88 7.53 -3.50
CA ASP A 23 -4.75 8.57 -4.53
C ASP A 23 -3.38 9.24 -4.40
N LEU A 24 -2.47 8.94 -5.33
CA LEU A 24 -1.10 9.44 -5.31
C LEU A 24 -0.99 10.92 -5.68
N ASP A 25 -1.95 11.47 -6.44
CA ASP A 25 -1.94 12.88 -6.85
C ASP A 25 -2.20 13.82 -5.66
N LYS A 26 -2.88 13.32 -4.63
CA LYS A 26 -3.11 14.03 -3.37
C LYS A 26 -2.07 13.72 -2.30
N CYS A 27 -1.17 12.75 -2.53
CA CYS A 27 -0.17 12.37 -1.56
C CYS A 27 0.96 13.41 -1.52
N THR A 28 1.01 14.19 -0.44
CA THR A 28 2.05 15.22 -0.25
C THR A 28 3.31 14.71 0.42
N GLY A 29 3.33 13.44 0.82
CA GLY A 29 4.45 12.85 1.55
C GLY A 29 4.54 13.28 3.03
N CYS A 30 3.41 13.60 3.68
CA CYS A 30 3.40 14.10 5.06
C CYS A 30 3.84 13.08 6.15
N GLY A 31 3.94 11.79 5.83
CA GLY A 31 4.35 10.74 6.77
C GLY A 31 3.31 10.36 7.83
N ALA A 32 2.14 11.00 7.88
CA ALA A 32 1.11 10.71 8.89
C ALA A 32 0.61 9.26 8.82
N CYS A 33 0.49 8.68 7.63
CA CYS A 33 0.11 7.29 7.44
C CYS A 33 1.12 6.29 8.03
N GLN A 34 2.42 6.61 7.97
CA GLN A 34 3.48 5.78 8.56
C GLN A 34 3.44 5.84 10.08
N ILE A 35 3.29 7.03 10.67
CA ILE A 35 3.18 7.20 12.13
C ILE A 35 1.93 6.48 12.66
N ALA A 36 0.79 6.67 12.01
CA ALA A 36 -0.45 5.99 12.38
C ALA A 36 -0.30 4.47 12.31
N CYS A 37 0.27 3.94 11.22
CA CYS A 37 0.52 2.51 11.08
C CYS A 37 1.42 1.97 12.20
N ASN A 38 2.48 2.70 12.56
CA ASN A 38 3.40 2.30 13.62
C ASN A 38 2.73 2.29 14.99
N GLN A 39 1.90 3.30 15.29
CA GLN A 39 1.17 3.41 16.56
C GLN A 39 0.13 2.30 16.72
N GLU A 40 -0.68 2.07 15.67
CA GLU A 40 -1.77 1.10 15.72
C GLU A 40 -1.28 -0.36 15.75
N ASN A 41 -0.10 -0.64 15.18
CA ASN A 41 0.46 -2.00 15.12
C ASN A 41 1.61 -2.23 16.11
N ASN A 42 1.80 -1.33 17.08
CA ASN A 42 2.82 -1.43 18.12
C ASN A 42 4.23 -1.70 17.58
N MET A 43 4.61 -0.98 16.51
CA MET A 43 5.90 -1.16 15.88
C MET A 43 7.05 -0.74 16.81
N PRO A 44 8.17 -1.48 16.83
CA PRO A 44 9.32 -1.13 17.66
C PRO A 44 9.94 0.19 17.21
N VAL A 45 10.34 1.01 18.19
CA VAL A 45 11.17 2.21 17.96
C VAL A 45 12.61 1.85 18.31
N TYR A 46 13.49 1.93 17.33
CA TYR A 46 14.91 1.65 17.50
C TYR A 46 15.65 2.91 17.94
N ALA A 47 16.55 2.80 18.92
CA ALA A 47 17.44 3.89 19.31
C ALA A 47 18.51 4.17 18.23
N ASP A 48 18.87 3.12 17.49
CA ASP A 48 19.74 3.17 16.31
C ASP A 48 19.04 2.39 15.18
N ASP A 49 18.69 3.10 14.12
CA ASP A 49 18.00 2.56 12.93
C ASP A 49 18.92 2.55 11.70
N SER A 50 20.24 2.53 11.91
CA SER A 50 21.22 2.47 10.82
C SER A 50 21.32 1.08 10.17
N ASP A 51 20.92 0.01 10.86
CA ASP A 51 20.89 -1.35 10.36
C ASP A 51 19.60 -1.62 9.56
N ILE A 52 19.58 -1.14 8.31
CA ILE A 52 18.41 -1.17 7.41
C ILE A 52 17.76 -2.56 7.30
N PRO A 53 18.51 -3.70 7.17
CA PRO A 53 17.91 -5.03 7.16
C PRO A 53 17.10 -5.39 8.40
N LYS A 54 17.41 -4.80 9.56
CA LYS A 54 16.70 -5.05 10.83
C LYS A 54 15.52 -4.13 11.06
N ARG A 55 15.39 -3.06 10.27
CA ARG A 55 14.24 -2.15 10.39
C ARG A 55 12.96 -2.92 10.06
N VAL A 56 12.00 -2.87 10.97
CA VAL A 56 10.67 -3.43 10.73
C VAL A 56 9.72 -2.26 10.53
N SER A 57 9.07 -2.21 9.36
CA SER A 57 8.04 -1.22 9.04
C SER A 57 7.01 -1.86 8.11
N PHE A 58 5.73 -1.72 8.44
CA PHE A 58 4.63 -2.24 7.62
C PHE A 58 4.21 -1.31 6.50
N LEU A 59 4.45 -0.01 6.69
CA LEU A 59 4.17 1.04 5.71
C LEU A 59 5.36 1.99 5.68
N ASP A 60 6.03 2.04 4.53
CA ASP A 60 7.12 2.97 4.29
C ASP A 60 6.74 4.01 3.23
N LEU A 61 7.00 5.28 3.51
CA LEU A 61 6.68 6.35 2.59
C LEU A 61 7.88 6.58 1.67
N MET A 62 7.79 6.06 0.45
CA MET A 62 8.88 6.20 -0.50
C MET A 62 8.78 7.50 -1.27
N LYS A 63 9.90 8.21 -1.36
CA LYS A 63 10.10 9.28 -2.34
C LYS A 63 10.60 8.66 -3.64
N VAL A 64 9.85 8.84 -4.71
CA VAL A 64 10.22 8.43 -6.07
C VAL A 64 10.50 9.68 -6.88
N THR A 65 11.55 9.64 -7.68
CA THR A 65 11.95 10.74 -8.54
C THR A 65 12.24 10.24 -9.95
N ASN A 66 12.41 11.16 -10.90
CA ASN A 66 12.73 10.80 -12.29
C ASN A 66 14.16 10.28 -12.43
N GLU A 67 14.39 9.41 -13.43
CA GLU A 67 15.66 8.66 -13.64
C GLU A 67 16.92 9.55 -13.74
N ASN A 68 16.77 10.84 -14.08
CA ASN A 68 17.87 11.78 -14.30
C ASN A 68 18.10 12.77 -13.15
N ASP A 69 17.56 12.52 -11.96
CA ASP A 69 17.68 13.43 -10.81
C ASP A 69 19.10 13.93 -10.51
N LYS A 70 20.11 13.08 -10.73
CA LYS A 70 21.51 13.42 -10.45
C LYS A 70 22.08 14.47 -11.41
N ASP A 71 21.59 14.50 -12.64
CA ASP A 71 22.01 15.41 -13.71
C ASP A 71 20.94 16.47 -14.04
N ALA A 72 19.81 16.43 -13.33
CA ALA A 72 18.67 17.30 -13.55
C ALA A 72 19.00 18.75 -13.15
N LYS A 73 18.59 19.70 -13.99
CA LYS A 73 18.70 21.12 -13.65
C LYS A 73 17.60 21.51 -12.67
N TYR A 74 17.81 22.63 -11.98
CA TYR A 74 16.79 23.22 -11.12
C TYR A 74 15.45 23.37 -11.88
N GLY A 75 14.38 22.78 -11.34
CA GLY A 75 13.04 22.80 -11.94
C GLY A 75 12.68 21.57 -12.79
N GLU A 76 13.62 20.66 -13.07
CA GLU A 76 13.35 19.44 -13.84
C GLU A 76 13.05 18.21 -12.97
N VAL A 77 13.44 18.25 -11.69
CA VAL A 77 13.19 17.19 -10.72
C VAL A 77 11.70 17.11 -10.42
N ARG A 78 11.12 15.94 -10.67
CA ARG A 78 9.75 15.62 -10.29
C ARG A 78 9.77 14.62 -9.16
N VAL A 79 8.92 14.85 -8.17
CA VAL A 79 8.81 14.03 -6.98
C VAL A 79 7.41 13.47 -6.90
N ALA A 80 7.31 12.17 -6.66
CA ALA A 80 6.09 11.50 -6.24
C ALA A 80 6.35 10.77 -4.93
N PHE A 81 5.29 10.65 -4.11
CA PHE A 81 5.35 9.88 -2.87
C PHE A 81 4.47 8.65 -3.00
N VAL A 82 5.04 7.49 -2.70
CA VAL A 82 4.36 6.19 -2.79
C VAL A 82 4.40 5.53 -1.42
N PRO A 83 3.26 5.48 -0.70
CA PRO A 83 3.13 4.66 0.49
C PRO A 83 3.26 3.19 0.10
N LYS A 84 4.43 2.59 0.39
CA LYS A 84 4.72 1.19 0.14
C LYS A 84 4.29 0.37 1.34
N MET A 85 3.36 -0.55 1.12
CA MET A 85 2.93 -1.54 2.11
C MET A 85 2.64 -2.87 1.44
N CYS A 86 2.29 -3.89 2.23
CA CYS A 86 1.78 -5.14 1.68
C CYS A 86 0.51 -4.86 0.85
N MET A 87 0.50 -5.26 -0.42
CA MET A 87 -0.62 -5.03 -1.33
C MET A 87 -1.78 -6.03 -1.12
N GLN A 88 -1.64 -6.94 -0.16
CA GLN A 88 -2.62 -7.98 0.17
C GLN A 88 -3.07 -8.75 -1.08
N CYS A 89 -2.09 -9.15 -1.90
CA CYS A 89 -2.33 -9.94 -3.10
C CYS A 89 -3.13 -11.20 -2.75
N SER A 90 -3.98 -11.68 -3.67
CA SER A 90 -4.71 -12.96 -3.55
C SER A 90 -3.78 -14.16 -3.35
N GLY A 91 -2.49 -14.01 -3.69
CA GLY A 91 -1.52 -15.09 -3.64
C GLY A 91 -1.86 -16.17 -4.67
N ASN A 92 -1.46 -17.40 -4.38
CA ASN A 92 -1.77 -18.57 -5.20
C ASN A 92 -2.83 -19.44 -4.49
N ASP A 93 -3.84 -18.79 -3.89
CA ASP A 93 -4.94 -19.45 -3.16
C ASP A 93 -5.85 -20.20 -4.16
N PRO A 94 -5.85 -21.55 -4.18
CA PRO A 94 -6.66 -22.32 -5.11
C PRO A 94 -8.17 -22.15 -4.86
N ASP A 95 -8.56 -21.82 -3.62
CA ASP A 95 -9.94 -21.70 -3.17
C ASP A 95 -10.48 -20.26 -3.32
N ASN A 96 -9.61 -19.31 -3.65
CA ASN A 96 -9.98 -17.92 -3.90
C ASN A 96 -9.20 -17.30 -5.09
N PRO A 97 -9.37 -17.83 -6.31
CA PRO A 97 -8.73 -17.31 -7.51
C PRO A 97 -9.34 -15.94 -7.85
N HIS A 98 -8.60 -14.89 -7.54
CA HIS A 98 -8.79 -13.54 -8.07
C HIS A 98 -7.56 -13.19 -8.91
#